data_AF-A0A376FJ96-F1
#
_entry.id   AF-A0A376FJ96-F1
#
_cell.length_a   1.000
_cell.length_b   1.000
_cell.length_c   1.000
_cell.angle_alpha   90.00
_cell.angle_beta   90.00
_cell.angle_gamma   90.00
#
_symmetry.space_group_name_H-M   'P 1'
#
loop_
_entity.id
_entity.type
_entity.pdbx_description
1 polymer ?
#
loop_
_entity_poly.entity_id
_entity_poly.type
_entity_poly.pdbx_seq_one_letter_code
_entity_poly.pdbx_strand_id
1 'polypeptide(L)' 'MKKKTSLSEEDQALFRQLMTGTRKITQDTIVHRPLRKKISEVPVKRLLQEQADNSHYFSDEFQPLLNTQGL' A
#
# COMPACT_ATOMS: atom_id res chain seq x y z
N MET A 1 -16.15 1.40 -25.97
CA MET A 1 -16.77 1.74 -24.67
C MET A 1 -17.73 2.91 -24.92
N LYS A 2 -19.02 2.75 -24.57
CA LYS A 2 -20.10 3.65 -25.00
C LYS A 2 -19.95 5.06 -24.42
N LYS A 3 -20.35 6.04 -25.22
CA LYS A 3 -20.12 7.48 -25.08
C LYS A 3 -20.64 8.01 -23.73
N LYS A 4 -19.80 8.79 -23.04
CA LYS A 4 -20.19 9.58 -21.86
C LYS A 4 -21.22 10.61 -22.33
N THR A 5 -22.47 10.49 -21.90
CA THR A 5 -23.46 11.54 -22.05
C THR A 5 -23.07 12.67 -21.10
N SER A 6 -22.30 13.63 -21.59
CA SER A 6 -22.12 14.91 -20.88
C SER A 6 -23.47 15.61 -20.85
N LEU A 7 -24.04 15.78 -19.65
CA LEU A 7 -25.29 16.53 -19.46
C LEU A 7 -25.13 17.97 -19.96
N SER A 8 -26.18 18.52 -20.58
CA SER A 8 -26.24 19.94 -20.98
C SER A 8 -26.11 20.84 -19.76
N GLU A 9 -25.61 22.07 -19.93
CA GLU A 9 -25.49 23.05 -18.84
C GLU A 9 -26.85 23.38 -18.21
N GLU A 10 -27.90 23.45 -19.02
CA GLU A 10 -29.28 23.67 -18.57
C GLU A 10 -29.77 22.52 -17.66
N ASP A 11 -29.52 21.27 -18.05
CA ASP A 11 -29.88 20.09 -17.24
C ASP A 11 -29.13 20.07 -15.91
N GLN A 12 -27.86 20.48 -15.92
CA GLN A 12 -27.06 20.59 -14.70
C GLN A 12 -27.59 21.68 -13.76
N ALA A 13 -28.02 22.83 -14.32
CA ALA A 13 -28.61 23.91 -13.54
C ALA A 13 -29.95 23.50 -12.93
N LEU A 14 -30.84 22.88 -13.72
CA LEU A 14 -32.13 22.36 -13.26
C LEU A 14 -31.94 21.34 -12.13
N PHE A 15 -31.01 20.39 -12.29
CA PHE A 15 -30.70 19.41 -11.26
C PHE A 15 -30.23 20.06 -9.96
N ARG A 16 -29.30 21.02 -10.03
CA ARG A 16 -28.80 21.73 -8.84
C ARG A 16 -29.92 22.50 -8.13
N GLN A 17 -30.83 23.12 -8.88
CA GLN A 17 -31.99 23.82 -8.33
C GLN A 17 -32.93 22.86 -7.61
N LEU A 18 -33.25 21.71 -8.20
CA LEU A 18 -34.10 20.68 -7.58
C LEU A 18 -33.49 20.09 -6.31
N MET A 19 -32.15 19.99 -6.26
CA MET A 19 -31.43 19.46 -5.11
C MET A 19 -31.30 20.45 -3.95
N THR A 20 -31.73 21.71 -4.10
CA THR A 20 -31.70 22.71 -3.03
C THR A 20 -32.52 22.24 -1.82
N GLY A 21 -31.94 22.35 -0.62
CA GLY A 21 -32.58 21.90 0.63
C GLY A 21 -32.44 20.41 0.94
N THR A 22 -31.90 19.60 0.03
CA THR A 22 -31.61 18.18 0.31
C THR A 22 -30.28 18.01 1.05
N ARG A 23 -30.19 17.02 1.94
CA ARG A 23 -28.94 16.63 2.58
C ARG A 23 -28.35 15.42 1.87
N LYS A 24 -27.03 15.39 1.72
CA LYS A 24 -26.31 14.23 1.18
C LYS A 24 -26.44 13.04 2.14
N ILE A 25 -26.89 11.90 1.63
CA ILE A 25 -26.89 10.63 2.37
C ILE A 25 -25.44 10.13 2.47
N THR A 26 -24.92 10.05 3.69
CA THR A 26 -23.53 9.64 3.95
C THR A 26 -23.33 8.13 3.80
N GLN A 27 -24.39 7.36 4.01
CA GLN A 27 -24.37 5.89 4.05
C GLN A 27 -24.29 5.25 2.66
N ASP A 28 -24.68 5.97 1.60
CA ASP A 28 -24.67 5.45 0.22
C ASP A 28 -23.33 5.65 -0.50
N THR A 29 -22.30 6.14 0.20
CA THR A 29 -20.98 6.35 -0.41
C THR A 29 -20.19 5.05 -0.39
N ILE A 30 -20.29 4.25 -1.46
CA ILE A 30 -19.42 3.08 -1.68
C ILE A 30 -17.99 3.58 -1.94
N VAL A 31 -17.13 3.46 -0.92
CA VAL A 31 -15.71 3.79 -1.05
C VAL A 31 -14.96 2.57 -1.56
N HIS A 32 -14.53 2.60 -2.83
CA HIS A 32 -13.62 1.58 -3.36
C HIS A 32 -12.21 1.82 -2.80
N ARG A 33 -11.91 1.23 -1.65
CA ARG A 33 -10.57 1.33 -1.06
C ARG A 33 -9.56 0.64 -1.99
N PRO A 34 -8.42 1.28 -2.32
CA PRO A 34 -7.37 0.62 -3.08
C PRO A 34 -6.86 -0.62 -2.34
N LEU A 35 -6.59 -1.69 -3.09
CA LEU A 35 -6.11 -2.95 -2.55
C LEU A 35 -4.77 -2.71 -1.83
N ARG A 36 -4.75 -2.92 -0.51
CA ARG A 36 -3.53 -2.79 0.28
C ARG A 36 -2.58 -3.92 -0.11
N LYS A 37 -1.31 -3.59 -0.36
CA LYS A 37 -0.26 -4.60 -0.60
C LYS A 37 -0.13 -5.47 0.65
N LYS A 38 -0.07 -6.80 0.48
CA LYS A 38 0.14 -7.72 1.59
C LYS A 38 1.59 -7.55 2.08
N ILE A 39 1.75 -7.09 3.31
CA ILE A 39 3.06 -6.87 3.97
C ILE A 39 3.68 -8.20 4.44
N SER A 40 2.94 -9.30 4.31
CA SER A 40 3.35 -10.63 4.82
C SER A 40 4.55 -11.23 4.10
N GLU A 41 4.90 -10.76 2.90
CA GLU A 41 5.98 -11.33 2.11
C GLU A 41 7.24 -10.49 2.31
N VAL A 42 8.27 -11.11 2.89
CA VAL A 42 9.61 -10.51 2.99
C VAL A 42 10.09 -10.23 1.56
N PRO A 43 10.48 -8.99 1.22
CA PRO A 43 10.97 -8.68 -0.11
C PRO A 43 12.16 -9.57 -0.48
N VAL A 44 12.20 -10.10 -1.69
CA VAL A 44 13.28 -11.00 -2.18
C VAL A 44 14.67 -10.43 -1.91
N LYS A 45 14.84 -9.10 -2.06
CA LYS A 45 16.11 -8.42 -1.76
C LYS A 45 16.57 -8.60 -0.31
N ARG A 46 15.63 -8.53 0.64
CA ARG A 46 15.91 -8.72 2.07
C ARG A 46 16.25 -10.18 2.37
N LEU A 47 15.53 -11.12 1.75
CA LEU A 47 15.81 -12.54 1.89
C LEU A 47 17.22 -12.92 1.40
N LEU A 48 17.64 -12.39 0.25
CA LEU A 48 18.99 -12.61 -0.28
C LEU A 48 20.08 -12.00 0.60
N GLN A 49 19.84 -10.79 1.13
CA GLN A 49 20.78 -10.15 2.05
C GLN A 49 20.94 -10.96 3.34
N GLU A 50 19.83 -11.39 3.96
CA GLU A 50 19.85 -12.21 5.18
C GLU A 50 20.55 -13.56 4.94
N GLN A 51 20.39 -14.17 3.76
CA GLN A 51 21.12 -15.39 3.40
C GLN A 51 22.63 -15.14 3.31
N ALA A 52 23.05 -14.06 2.64
CA ALA A 52 24.47 -13.72 2.49
C ALA A 52 25.11 -13.42 3.84
N ASP A 53 24.46 -12.61 4.68
CA ASP A 53 24.92 -12.28 6.02
C ASP A 53 25.06 -13.55 6.87
N ASN A 54 24.03 -14.40 6.90
CA ASN A 54 24.08 -15.67 7.64
C ASN A 54 25.22 -16.57 7.15
N SER A 55 25.39 -16.72 5.82
CA SER A 55 26.45 -17.57 5.28
C SER A 55 27.84 -17.13 5.69
N HIS A 56 28.07 -15.83 5.92
CA HIS A 56 29.35 -15.31 6.39
C HIS A 56 29.61 -15.63 7.87
N TYR A 57 28.62 -15.46 8.74
CA TYR A 57 28.81 -15.73 10.18
C TYR A 57 28.90 -17.22 10.52
N PHE A 58 28.38 -18.10 9.67
CA PHE A 58 28.44 -19.55 9.83
C PHE A 58 29.53 -20.23 8.98
N SER A 59 30.36 -19.46 8.28
CA SER A 59 31.51 -20.01 7.58
C SER A 59 32.72 -20.12 8.51
N ASP A 60 33.63 -21.05 8.20
CA ASP A 60 34.90 -21.21 8.92
C ASP A 60 35.86 -20.01 8.75
N GLU A 61 35.50 -19.03 7.90
CA GLU A 61 36.22 -17.78 7.72
C GLU A 61 35.97 -16.79 8.86
N PHE A 62 34.83 -16.89 9.54
CA PHE A 62 34.50 -16.00 10.64
C PHE A 62 35.15 -16.46 11.94
N GLN A 63 36.28 -15.84 12.27
CA GLN A 63 36.93 -16.01 13.57
C GLN A 63 36.50 -14.86 14.49
N PRO A 64 35.68 -15.12 15.54
CA PRO A 64 35.33 -14.08 16.48
C PRO A 64 36.60 -13.59 17.19
N LEU A 65 36.77 -12.26 17.26
CA LEU A 65 37.82 -11.63 18.05
C LEU A 65 37.49 -11.82 19.54
N LEU A 66 37.80 -13.00 20.05
CA LEU A 66 37.70 -13.30 21.47
C LEU A 66 38.86 -12.60 22.18
N ASN A 67 38.57 -11.87 23.25
CA ASN A 67 39.60 -11.40 24.15
C ASN A 67 40.35 -12.63 24.66
N THR A 68 41.65 -12.73 24.37
CA THR A 68 42.52 -13.84 24.81
C THR A 68 42.72 -13.86 26.32
N GLN A 69 42.20 -12.87 27.05
CA GLN A 69 42.14 -12.86 28.50
C GLN A 69 40.89 -13.59 28.98
N GLY A 70 40.89 -14.91 28.82
CA GLY A 70 40.11 -15.78 29.68
C GLY A 70 40.93 -16.04 30.95
N LEU A 71 40.55 -15.36 32.05
CA LEU A 71 41.19 -15.32 33.38
C LEU A 71 42.43 -14.42 33.49
#